data_AF-A0A1Q5R1T1-F1
#
_entry.id   AF-A0A1Q5R1T1-F1
#
_cell.length_a   1.000
_cell.length_b   1.000
_cell.length_c   1.000
_cell.angle_alpha   90.00
_cell.angle_beta   90.00
_cell.angle_gamma   90.00
#
_symmetry.space_group_name_H-M   'P 1'
#
loop_
_entity.id
_entity.type
_entity.pdbx_description
1 polymer ?
#
loop_
_entity_poly.entity_id
_entity_poly.type
_entity_poly.pdbx_seq_one_letter_code
_entity_poly.pdbx_strand_id
1 'polypeptide(L)' 'MAYDTPTVQLLRTILDEVLASPAFTRQQHHSAVEVAERILWLASQGEREPSAMKEHLLNEFLVYAAA' A
#
# COMPACT_ATOMS: atom_id res chain seq x y z
N MET A 1 -8.79 10.57 14.12
CA MET A 1 -9.04 9.20 14.61
C MET A 1 -7.70 8.59 14.99
N ALA A 2 -7.58 7.97 16.16
CA ALA A 2 -6.38 7.22 16.52
C ALA A 2 -6.59 5.77 16.08
N TYR A 3 -5.71 5.25 15.22
CA TYR A 3 -5.67 3.82 14.91
C TYR A 3 -5.16 3.06 16.12
N ASP A 4 -5.70 1.87 16.39
CA ASP A 4 -5.18 1.01 17.43
C ASP A 4 -3.81 0.44 17.02
N THR A 5 -3.02 0.00 18.00
CA THR A 5 -1.67 -0.54 17.77
C THR A 5 -1.65 -1.70 16.76
N PRO A 6 -2.61 -2.66 16.79
CA PRO A 6 -2.68 -3.71 15.79
C PRO A 6 -2.87 -3.19 14.36
N THR A 7 -3.75 -2.20 14.15
CA THR A 7 -3.95 -1.60 12.82
C THR A 7 -2.68 -0.90 12.36
N VAL A 8 -2.01 -0.13 13.22
CA VAL A 8 -0.76 0.56 12.84
C VAL A 8 0.32 -0.44 12.43
N GLN A 9 0.46 -1.56 13.16
CA GLN A 9 1.40 -2.61 12.81
C GLN A 9 1.05 -3.26 11.47
N LEU A 10 -0.23 -3.53 11.22
CA LEU A 10 -0.69 -4.07 9.94
C LEU A 10 -0.34 -3.14 8.77
N LEU A 11 -0.69 -1.85 8.88
CA LEU A 11 -0.43 -0.88 7.81
C LEU A 11 1.07 -0.72 7.54
N ARG A 12 1.90 -0.77 8.59
CA ARG A 12 3.35 -0.74 8.45
C ARG A 12 3.89 -1.96 7.72
N THR A 13 3.43 -3.15 8.08
CA THR A 13 3.83 -4.39 7.39
C THR A 13 3.47 -4.35 5.90
N ILE A 14 2.26 -3.89 5.56
CA ILE A 14 1.83 -3.74 4.16
C ILE A 14 2.73 -2.73 3.44
N LEU A 15 3.04 -1.58 4.06
CA LEU A 15 3.92 -0.58 3.47
C LEU A 15 5.32 -1.16 3.22
N ASP A 16 5.92 -1.82 4.21
CA ASP A 16 7.25 -2.42 4.09
C ASP A 16 7.29 -3.48 2.96
N GLU A 17 6.25 -4.31 2.85
CA GLU A 17 6.14 -5.31 1.78
C GLU A 17 5.96 -4.70 0.39
N VAL A 18 5.14 -3.65 0.26
CA VAL A 18 4.91 -2.96 -1.02
C VAL A 18 6.17 -2.25 -1.46
N LEU A 19 6.84 -1.52 -0.57
CA LEU A 19 8.09 -0.81 -0.89
C LEU A 19 9.25 -1.76 -1.23
N ALA A 20 9.29 -2.94 -0.61
CA ALA A 20 10.27 -3.98 -0.94
C ALA A 20 9.95 -4.75 -2.23
N SER A 21 8.75 -4.58 -2.80
CA SER A 21 8.33 -5.33 -3.98
C SER A 21 9.13 -4.93 -5.23
N PRO A 22 9.54 -5.91 -6.07
CA PRO A 22 10.11 -5.64 -7.39
C PRO A 22 9.18 -4.83 -8.30
N ALA A 23 7.86 -4.87 -8.04
CA ALA A 23 6.86 -4.04 -8.71
C ALA A 23 7.12 -2.55 -8.42
N PHE A 24 7.20 -2.22 -7.14
CA PHE A 24 7.38 -0.86 -6.65
C PHE A 24 8.76 -0.30 -6.99
N THR A 25 9.82 -1.10 -6.86
CA THR A 25 11.19 -0.66 -7.14
C THR A 25 11.47 -0.48 -8.63
N ARG A 26 10.70 -1.11 -9.53
CA ARG A 26 10.84 -0.95 -10.99
C ARG A 26 9.97 0.17 -11.56
N GLN A 27 8.90 0.57 -10.89
CA GLN A 27 8.16 1.78 -11.27
C GLN A 27 8.91 3.03 -10.80
N GLN A 28 8.88 4.11 -11.59
CA GLN A 28 9.50 5.40 -11.24
C GLN A 28 8.46 6.49 -10.94
N HIS A 29 7.16 6.14 -10.96
CA HIS A 29 6.08 7.12 -11.00
C HIS A 29 5.47 7.45 -9.65
N HIS A 30 5.63 6.58 -8.64
CA HIS A 30 4.97 6.73 -7.35
C HIS A 30 5.97 6.74 -6.21
N SER A 31 5.88 7.75 -5.37
CA SER A 31 6.69 7.90 -4.15
C SER A 31 6.19 7.01 -3.03
N ALA A 32 7.06 6.71 -2.07
CA ALA A 32 6.69 5.96 -0.87
C ALA A 32 5.60 6.69 -0.03
N VAL A 33 5.53 8.02 -0.14
CA VAL A 33 4.53 8.84 0.54
C VAL A 33 3.15 8.61 -0.07
N GLU A 34 3.04 8.63 -1.40
CA GLU A 34 1.76 8.36 -2.10
C GLU A 34 1.24 6.95 -1.80
N VAL A 35 2.14 5.95 -1.70
CA VAL A 35 1.77 4.59 -1.29
C VAL A 35 1.22 4.58 0.15
N ALA A 36 1.88 5.27 1.08
CA ALA A 36 1.43 5.34 2.46
C ALA A 36 0.08 6.06 2.61
N GLU A 37 -0.14 7.15 1.87
CA GLU A 37 -1.43 7.84 1.82
C GLU A 37 -2.53 6.94 1.27
N ARG A 38 -2.23 6.14 0.25
CA ARG A 38 -3.20 5.21 -0.34
C ARG A 38 -3.57 4.08 0.61
N ILE A 39 -2.59 3.55 1.35
CA ILE A 39 -2.81 2.56 2.42
C ILE A 39 -3.75 3.13 3.49
N LEU A 40 -3.53 4.38 3.92
CA LEU A 40 -4.38 5.05 4.91
C LEU A 40 -5.80 5.28 4.38
N TRP A 41 -5.93 5.64 3.10
CA TRP A 41 -7.22 5.81 2.45
C TRP A 41 -7.99 4.48 2.42
N LEU A 42 -7.37 3.36 1.99
CA LEU A 42 -8.00 2.03 2.01
C LEU A 42 -8.45 1.64 3.42
N ALA A 43 -7.58 1.84 4.42
CA ALA A 43 -7.92 1.57 5.81
C ALA A 43 -9.10 2.43 6.30
N SER A 44 -9.24 3.66 5.80
CA SER A 44 -10.38 4.54 6.11
C SER A 44 -11.70 4.08 5.50
N GLN A 45 -11.66 3.34 4.39
CA GLN A 45 -12.84 2.73 3.75
C GLN A 45 -13.33 1.48 4.48
N GLY A 46 -12.61 1.02 5.51
CA GLY A 46 -12.92 -0.21 6.24
C GLY A 46 -12.24 -1.46 5.67
N GLU A 47 -11.38 -1.30 4.65
CA GLU A 47 -10.53 -2.36 4.15
C GLU A 47 -9.52 -2.73 5.24
N ARG A 48 -9.64 -3.95 5.77
CA ARG A 48 -8.77 -4.47 6.85
C ARG A 48 -8.09 -5.77 6.47
N GLU A 49 -8.39 -6.31 5.29
CA GLU A 49 -7.79 -7.56 4.85
C GLU A 49 -6.41 -7.27 4.22
N PRO A 50 -5.31 -7.80 4.80
CA PRO A 50 -3.95 -7.48 4.34
C PRO A 50 -3.70 -7.85 2.88
N SER A 51 -4.20 -9.01 2.47
CA SER A 51 -4.04 -9.55 1.12
C SER A 51 -4.75 -8.69 0.08
N ALA A 52 -6.00 -8.29 0.35
CA ALA A 52 -6.78 -7.44 -0.53
C ALA A 52 -6.17 -6.03 -0.66
N MET A 53 -5.73 -5.43 0.46
CA MET A 53 -5.03 -4.13 0.43
C MET A 53 -3.76 -4.22 -0.42
N LYS A 54 -2.96 -5.26 -0.25
CA LYS A 54 -1.74 -5.47 -1.02
C LYS A 54 -2.01 -5.65 -2.50
N GLU A 55 -3.01 -6.45 -2.87
CA GLU A 55 -3.39 -6.65 -4.27
C GLU A 55 -3.88 -5.36 -4.91
N HIS A 56 -4.70 -4.57 -4.20
CA HIS A 56 -5.15 -3.25 -4.65
C HIS A 56 -3.97 -2.30 -4.91
N LEU A 57 -3.06 -2.18 -3.96
CA LEU A 57 -1.89 -1.31 -4.09
C LEU A 57 -0.99 -1.79 -5.22
N LEU A 58 -0.67 -3.08 -5.28
CA LEU A 58 0.15 -3.62 -6.35
C LEU A 58 -0.51 -3.40 -7.72
N ASN A 59 -1.80 -3.67 -7.90
CA ASN A 59 -2.46 -3.41 -9.18
C ASN A 59 -2.48 -1.91 -9.54
N GLU A 60 -2.82 -1.04 -8.59
CA GLU A 60 -2.88 0.41 -8.83
C GLU A 60 -1.52 0.99 -9.23
N PHE A 61 -0.45 0.49 -8.61
CA PHE A 61 0.92 0.92 -8.90
C PHE A 61 1.57 0.17 -10.08
N LEU A 62 1.21 -1.09 -10.34
CA LEU A 62 1.75 -1.88 -11.45
C LEU A 62 1.24 -1.46 -12.83
N VAL A 63 0.01 -0.95 -12.93
CA VAL A 63 -0.66 -0.73 -14.23
C VAL A 63 0.02 0.34 -15.10
N TYR A 64 0.84 1.24 -14.53
CA TYR A 64 1.60 2.21 -15.32
C TYR A 64 2.98 1.72 -15.82
N ALA A 65 3.42 0.51 -15.47
CA ALA A 65 4.69 -0.04 -15.96
C ALA A 65 4.62 -0.66 -17.37
N ALA A 66 3.45 -0.61 -18.03
CA ALA A 66 3.19 -1.26 -19.31
C ALA A 66 2.77 -0.30 -20.45
N ALA A 67 3.20 0.97 -20.40
CA ALA A 67 3.01 1.94 -21.48
C ALA A 67 4.35 2.44 -22.03
#